data_AF-D2JGH4-F1
#
_entry.id   AF-D2JGH4-F1
#
_cell.length_a   1.000
_cell.length_b   1.000
_cell.length_c   1.000
_cell.angle_alpha   90.00
_cell.angle_beta   90.00
_cell.angle_gamma   90.00
#
_symmetry.space_group_name_H-M   'P 1'
#
loop_
_entity.id
_entity.type
_entity.pdbx_description
1 polymer ?
#
loop_
_entity_poly.entity_id
_entity_poly.type
_entity_poly.pdbx_seq_one_letter_code
_entity_poly.pdbx_strand_id
1 'polypeptide(L)' 'MNKLENKYIDAYHVIFKEGNLNGEWCINDVNAVSKIAANAVNGIVTFTHEQNINERIKLMNKFSQIFLNGLSK' A
#
# COMPACT_ATOMS: atom_id res chain seq x y z
N MET A 1 -5.83 -7.29 -16.47
CA MET A 1 -6.07 -7.24 -15.01
C MET A 1 -7.44 -7.83 -14.77
N ASN A 2 -7.53 -8.90 -13.98
CA ASN A 2 -8.80 -9.59 -13.78
C ASN A 2 -9.69 -8.80 -12.79
N LYS A 3 -11.00 -9.09 -12.75
CA LYS A 3 -11.95 -8.36 -11.87
C LYS A 3 -11.60 -8.46 -10.37
N LEU A 4 -10.91 -9.52 -9.95
CA LEU A 4 -10.55 -9.75 -8.55
C LEU A 4 -9.33 -8.91 -8.14
N GLU A 5 -8.31 -8.83 -9.01
CA GLU A 5 -7.13 -7.97 -8.84
C GLU A 5 -7.53 -6.50 -8.74
N ASN A 6 -8.44 -6.04 -9.60
CA ASN A 6 -8.94 -4.66 -9.54
C ASN A 6 -9.60 -4.38 -8.19
N LYS A 7 -10.46 -5.27 -7.68
CA LYS A 7 -11.09 -5.10 -6.36
C LYS A 7 -10.08 -4.97 -5.22
N TYR A 8 -8.97 -5.72 -5.29
CA TYR A 8 -7.90 -5.61 -4.30
C TYR A 8 -7.18 -4.26 -4.36
N ILE A 9 -6.86 -3.77 -5.57
CA ILE A 9 -6.23 -2.46 -5.77
C ILE A 9 -7.19 -1.31 -5.41
N ASP A 10 -8.49 -1.47 -5.66
CA ASP A 10 -9.52 -0.46 -5.38
C ASP A 10 -9.56 -0.10 -3.89
N ALA A 11 -9.25 -1.04 -2.98
CA ALA A 11 -9.15 -0.75 -1.55
C ALA A 11 -8.08 0.31 -1.26
N TYR A 12 -6.90 0.21 -1.90
CA TYR A 12 -5.85 1.22 -1.79
C TYR A 12 -6.24 2.52 -2.49
N HIS A 13 -6.97 2.45 -3.61
CA HIS A 13 -7.46 3.64 -4.30
C HIS A 13 -8.37 4.48 -3.41
N VAL A 14 -9.30 3.83 -2.69
CA VAL A 14 -10.17 4.53 -1.73
C VAL A 14 -9.34 5.18 -0.63
N ILE A 15 -8.42 4.45 0.01
CA ILE A 15 -7.56 5.01 1.08
C ILE A 15 -6.81 6.26 0.62
N PHE A 16 -6.12 6.18 -0.52
CA PHE A 16 -5.31 7.30 -1.00
C PHE A 16 -6.16 8.47 -1.50
N LYS A 17 -7.31 8.19 -2.11
CA LYS A 17 -8.25 9.24 -2.55
C LYS A 17 -8.87 9.99 -1.36
N GLU A 18 -9.29 9.27 -0.32
CA GLU A 18 -9.83 9.90 0.90
C GLU A 18 -8.76 10.71 1.64
N GLY A 19 -7.53 10.19 1.76
CA GLY A 19 -6.43 10.95 2.35
C GLY A 19 -6.07 12.22 1.56
N ASN A 20 -6.22 12.21 0.23
CA ASN A 20 -6.12 13.42 -0.59
C ASN A 20 -7.21 14.44 -0.22
N LEU A 21 -8.47 14.00 -0.04
CA LEU A 21 -9.61 14.86 0.30
C LEU A 21 -9.49 15.42 1.73
N ASN A 22 -8.93 14.66 2.66
CA ASN A 22 -8.69 15.06 4.04
C ASN A 22 -7.42 15.90 4.23
N GLY A 23 -6.62 16.08 3.18
CA GLY A 23 -5.38 16.86 3.22
C GLY A 23 -4.20 16.15 3.91
N GLU A 24 -4.25 14.82 4.06
CA GLU A 24 -3.17 14.01 4.63
C GLU A 24 -1.95 13.92 3.70
N TRP A 25 -2.19 13.91 2.39
CA TRP A 25 -1.18 13.88 1.33
C TRP A 25 -1.69 14.53 0.04
N CYS A 26 -0.82 14.67 -0.98
CA CYS A 26 -1.18 15.22 -2.28
C CYS A 26 -0.64 14.33 -3.40
N ILE A 27 -1.38 13.25 -3.69
CA ILE A 27 -1.01 12.24 -4.67
C ILE A 27 -1.57 12.63 -6.04
N ASN A 28 -0.65 12.95 -6.95
CA ASN A 28 -0.75 13.04 -8.42
C ASN A 28 -1.67 12.01 -9.07
N ASP A 29 -1.15 10.78 -9.09
CA ASP A 29 -1.73 9.65 -9.79
C ASP A 29 -2.07 8.57 -8.75
N VAL A 30 -3.27 8.67 -8.19
CA VAL A 30 -3.77 7.72 -7.20
C VAL A 30 -3.78 6.30 -7.77
N ASN A 31 -4.10 6.13 -9.06
CA ASN A 31 -4.14 4.79 -9.67
C ASN A 31 -2.77 4.12 -9.70
N ALA A 32 -1.72 4.88 -10.04
CA ALA A 32 -0.35 4.37 -10.02
C ALA A 32 0.07 4.00 -8.59
N VAL A 33 -0.15 4.89 -7.61
CA VAL A 33 0.25 4.67 -6.22
C VAL A 33 -0.50 3.48 -5.60
N SER A 34 -1.80 3.32 -5.88
CA SER A 34 -2.57 2.16 -5.42
C SER A 34 -2.02 0.83 -5.94
N LYS A 35 -1.65 0.78 -7.22
CA LYS A 35 -1.04 -0.44 -7.81
C LYS A 35 0.31 -0.75 -7.19
N ILE A 36 1.15 0.27 -6.96
CA ILE A 36 2.46 0.09 -6.33
C ILE A 36 2.28 -0.42 -4.90
N ALA A 37 1.43 0.21 -4.10
CA ALA A 37 1.17 -0.19 -2.72
C ALA A 37 0.64 -1.63 -2.64
N ALA A 38 -0.40 -1.95 -3.43
CA ALA A 38 -1.00 -3.28 -3.49
C ALA A 38 0.03 -4.37 -3.83
N ASN A 39 0.82 -4.17 -4.90
CA ASN A 39 1.79 -5.16 -5.34
C ASN A 39 2.99 -5.28 -4.39
N ALA A 40 3.45 -4.17 -3.80
CA ALA A 40 4.53 -4.19 -2.81
C ALA A 40 4.11 -4.94 -1.53
N VAL A 41 2.89 -4.68 -1.03
CA VAL A 41 2.33 -5.39 0.12
C VAL A 41 2.20 -6.89 -0.19
N ASN A 42 1.67 -7.26 -1.36
CA ASN A 42 1.62 -8.65 -1.79
C ASN A 42 3.00 -9.30 -1.86
N GLY A 43 4.01 -8.58 -2.36
CA GLY A 43 5.40 -9.05 -2.38
C GLY A 43 5.91 -9.36 -0.98
N ILE A 44 5.73 -8.44 -0.03
CA ILE A 44 6.14 -8.67 1.37
C ILE A 44 5.38 -9.86 1.96
N VAL A 45 4.06 -9.93 1.80
CA VAL A 45 3.25 -11.03 2.34
C VAL A 45 3.67 -12.38 1.78
N THR A 46 3.89 -12.45 0.47
CA THR A 46 4.19 -13.70 -0.27
C THR A 46 5.61 -14.18 0.01
N PHE A 47 6.60 -13.29 -0.09
CA PHE A 47 8.01 -13.69 -0.07
C PHE A 47 8.62 -13.74 1.33
N THR A 48 7.91 -13.33 2.38
CA THR A 48 8.38 -13.49 3.76
C THR A 48 7.66 -14.60 4.52
N HIS A 49 7.05 -15.59 3.85
CA HIS A 49 6.24 -16.62 4.54
C HIS A 49 7.05 -17.41 5.57
N GLU A 50 8.35 -17.58 5.33
CA GLU A 50 9.25 -18.43 6.12
C GLU A 50 9.66 -17.78 7.44
N GLN A 51 9.39 -16.48 7.59
CA GLN A 51 9.77 -15.70 8.77
C GLN A 51 8.73 -15.79 9.89
N ASN A 52 9.19 -15.55 11.12
CA ASN A 52 8.32 -15.40 12.28
C ASN A 52 7.29 -14.29 12.06
N ILE A 53 6.03 -14.53 12.46
CA ILE A 53 4.92 -13.60 12.25
C ILE A 53 5.17 -12.21 12.83
N ASN A 54 5.83 -12.11 13.99
CA ASN A 54 6.12 -10.81 14.62
C ASN A 54 7.14 -10.00 13.80
N GLU A 55 8.13 -10.67 13.20
CA GLU A 55 9.10 -10.00 12.32
C GLU A 55 8.45 -9.58 11.00
N ARG A 56 7.54 -10.40 10.45
CA ARG A 56 6.75 -10.02 9.26
C ARG A 56 5.91 -8.77 9.51
N ILE A 57 5.26 -8.68 10.68
CA ILE A 57 4.48 -7.49 11.07
C ILE A 57 5.40 -6.27 11.22
N LYS A 58 6.57 -6.42 11.86
CA LYS A 58 7.55 -5.32 11.97
C LYS A 58 8.00 -4.82 10.60
N LEU A 59 8.32 -5.73 9.67
CA LEU A 59 8.72 -5.38 8.31
C LEU A 59 7.58 -4.69 7.55
N MET A 60 6.36 -5.20 7.63
CA MET A 60 5.19 -4.57 7.01
C MET A 60 4.92 -3.17 7.56
N ASN A 61 4.96 -3.00 8.88
CA ASN A 61 4.79 -1.69 9.50
C ASN A 61 5.90 -0.72 9.10
N LYS A 62 7.14 -1.20 9.01
CA LYS A 62 8.26 -0.38 8.55
C LYS A 62 8.11 0.04 7.09
N PHE A 63 7.65 -0.87 6.24
CA PHE A 63 7.30 -0.57 4.85
C PHE A 63 6.22 0.51 4.79
N SER A 64 5.10 0.35 5.50
CA SER A 64 4.01 1.32 5.52
C SER A 64 4.48 2.71 5.97
N GLN A 65 5.30 2.78 7.01
CA GLN A 65 5.87 4.04 7.48
C GLN A 65 6.72 4.72 6.39
N ILE A 66 7.64 3.98 5.76
CA ILE A 66 8.52 4.53 4.71
C ILE A 66 7.70 4.95 3.49
N PHE A 67 6.74 4.12 3.08
CA PHE A 67 5.90 4.37 1.92
C PHE A 67 5.08 5.65 2.09
N LEU A 68 4.39 5.79 3.22
CA LEU A 68 3.57 6.98 3.50
C LEU A 68 4.42 8.24 3.67
N ASN A 69 5.59 8.16 4.31
CA ASN A 69 6.51 9.30 4.41
C ASN A 69 6.98 9.81 3.04
N GLY A 70 7.04 8.96 2.01
CA GLY A 70 7.35 9.36 0.64
C GLY A 70 6.22 10.09 -0.09
N LEU A 71 5.01 10.10 0.49
CA LEU A 71 3.81 10.76 -0.05
C LEU A 71 3.44 12.03 0.72
N SER A 72 3.94 12.17 1.95
CA SER A 72 3.78 13.37 2.78
C SER A 72 4.44 14.59 2.12
N LYS A 73 3.79 15.75 2.26
CA LYS A 73 4.30 17.04 1.78
C LYS A 73 5.56 17.49 2.52
#